data_AF-A0A261ESL0-F1
#
_entry.id   AF-A0A261ESL0-F1
#
_cell.length_a   1.000
_cell.length_b   1.000
_cell.length_c   1.000
_cell.angle_alpha   90.00
_cell.angle_beta   90.00
_cell.angle_gamma   90.00
#
_symmetry.space_group_name_H-M   'P 1'
#
loop_
_entity.id
_entity.type
_entity.pdbx_description
1 polymer ?
#
loop_
_entity_poly.entity_id
_entity_poly.type
_entity_poly.pdbx_seq_one_letter_code
_entity_poly.pdbx_strand_id
1 'polypeptide(L)'
;MSIALFAKQHRRVELMKGYDAMPDATLQECWQRPFYLFARGKGRACRKELWMFGVFVAIMSQGLSRLFDSGALIIIPTLFSIVCCIPHYALMVRRSHDLMLSGWLALLPVGLTFLASVIVTCENMHVGDESLFGGLAIVAIVLAVLSQVPLLCFPSRYPKTVEDTVNDEERDNSWNAVNSIQVGDTTRTY
;
A
#
# COMPACT_ATOMS: atom_id res chain seq x y z
N MET A 1 -10.41 8.82 -9.04
CA MET A 1 -9.42 8.73 -7.92
C MET A 1 -7.96 9.02 -8.34
N SER A 2 -7.62 9.05 -9.64
CA SER A 2 -6.23 9.16 -10.13
C SER A 2 -5.63 10.58 -10.06
N ILE A 3 -6.46 11.63 -10.15
CA ILE A 3 -5.98 13.03 -10.20
C ILE A 3 -5.52 13.53 -8.82
N ALA A 4 -6.13 13.04 -7.73
CA ALA A 4 -5.75 13.40 -6.37
C ALA A 4 -4.37 12.86 -5.95
N LEU A 5 -3.83 11.84 -6.64
CA LEU A 5 -2.50 11.29 -6.35
C LEU A 5 -1.36 12.28 -6.63
N PHE A 6 -1.51 13.10 -7.67
CA PHE A 6 -0.49 14.04 -8.13
C PHE A 6 -0.83 15.50 -7.83
N ALA A 7 -1.97 15.75 -7.16
CA ALA A 7 -2.35 17.09 -6.74
C ALA A 7 -1.38 17.60 -5.67
N LYS A 8 -0.89 18.82 -5.86
CA LYS A 8 -0.01 19.51 -4.90
C LYS A 8 -0.86 20.06 -3.75
N GLN A 9 -1.29 19.20 -2.83
CA GLN A 9 -2.02 19.58 -1.62
C GLN A 9 -1.06 20.03 -0.51
N HIS A 10 -1.50 20.93 0.36
CA HIS A 10 -0.72 21.38 1.51
C HIS A 10 -0.42 20.19 2.45
N ARG A 11 0.83 20.10 2.95
CA ARG A 11 1.29 19.00 3.79
C ARG A 11 0.47 18.93 5.09
N ARG A 12 -0.36 17.90 5.28
CA ARG A 12 -1.21 17.74 6.47
C ARG A 12 -0.49 16.91 7.55
N VAL A 13 0.59 17.46 8.09
CA VAL A 13 1.49 16.75 9.03
C VAL A 13 0.76 16.26 10.29
N GLU A 14 -0.19 17.04 10.80
CA GLU A 14 -0.99 16.64 11.97
C GLU A 14 -1.92 15.45 11.67
N LEU A 15 -2.48 15.39 10.46
CA LEU A 15 -3.27 14.25 10.01
C LEU A 15 -2.41 12.99 9.82
N MET A 16 -1.16 13.16 9.35
CA MET A 16 -0.21 12.04 9.19
C MET A 16 0.17 11.39 10.51
N LYS A 17 0.28 12.19 11.59
CA LYS A 17 0.54 11.71 12.96
C LYS A 17 -0.67 10.99 13.57
N GLY A 18 -1.86 11.20 13.00
CA GLY A 18 -3.11 10.58 13.42
C GLY A 18 -3.17 9.08 13.14
N TYR A 19 -4.00 8.39 13.92
CA TYR A 19 -4.24 6.94 13.82
C TYR A 19 -5.30 6.57 12.78
N ASP A 20 -5.96 7.55 12.18
CA ASP A 20 -7.08 7.36 11.26
C ASP A 20 -6.61 7.00 9.85
N ALA A 21 -7.38 6.16 9.15
CA ALA A 21 -7.07 5.82 7.76
C ALA A 21 -7.17 7.07 6.88
N MET A 22 -6.20 7.30 5.98
CA MET A 22 -6.18 8.46 5.09
C MET A 22 -6.44 8.01 3.65
N PRO A 23 -7.72 7.89 3.22
CA PRO A 23 -8.08 7.35 1.90
C PRO A 23 -7.70 8.30 0.75
N ASP A 24 -7.64 9.59 1.01
CA ASP A 24 -7.28 10.66 0.10
C ASP A 24 -5.77 11.00 0.12
N ALA A 25 -4.94 10.20 0.79
CA ALA A 25 -3.49 10.44 0.92
C ALA A 25 -2.82 10.65 -0.44
N THR A 26 -1.99 11.70 -0.54
CA THR A 26 -1.20 11.95 -1.75
C THR A 26 0.03 11.04 -1.80
N LEU A 27 0.69 10.97 -2.96
CA LEU A 27 1.89 10.14 -3.17
C LEU A 27 3.00 10.41 -2.14
N GLN A 28 3.22 11.68 -1.83
CA GLN A 28 4.24 12.11 -0.87
C GLN A 28 3.91 11.64 0.55
N GLU A 29 2.65 11.67 0.95
CA GLU A 29 2.20 11.28 2.29
C GLU A 29 2.31 9.77 2.48
N CYS A 30 1.97 9.00 1.43
CA CYS A 30 2.14 7.55 1.41
C CYS A 30 3.58 7.10 1.68
N TRP A 31 4.58 7.90 1.30
CA TRP A 31 5.99 7.56 1.50
C TRP A 31 6.51 7.91 2.89
N GLN A 32 6.06 9.03 3.45
CA GLN A 32 6.55 9.53 4.74
C GLN A 32 5.85 8.88 5.92
N ARG A 33 4.56 8.59 5.78
CA ARG A 33 3.71 8.08 6.86
C ARG A 33 4.19 6.74 7.47
N PRO A 34 4.69 5.76 6.69
CA PRO A 34 5.26 4.53 7.25
C PRO A 34 6.42 4.80 8.21
N PHE A 35 7.27 5.77 7.90
CA PHE A 35 8.40 6.18 8.75
C PHE A 35 7.97 6.94 10.01
N TYR A 36 6.77 7.52 10.07
CA TYR A 36 6.26 8.11 11.30
C TYR A 36 5.58 7.09 12.19
N LEU A 37 4.85 6.17 11.57
CA LEU A 37 4.05 5.23 12.32
C LEU A 37 4.83 3.98 12.68
N PHE A 38 5.90 3.53 11.98
CA PHE A 38 6.56 2.22 12.23
C PHE A 38 6.85 1.93 13.73
N ALA A 39 7.28 2.92 14.51
CA ALA A 39 7.54 2.78 15.94
C ALA A 39 6.28 2.75 16.83
N ARG A 40 5.14 3.19 16.30
CA ARG A 40 3.82 3.16 16.94
C ARG A 40 3.02 1.97 16.38
N GLY A 41 2.90 0.91 17.16
CA GLY A 41 2.14 -0.30 16.80
C GLY A 41 0.62 -0.13 16.72
N LYS A 42 0.11 1.12 16.62
CA LYS A 42 -1.31 1.46 16.61
C LYS A 42 -1.64 2.31 15.38
N GLY A 43 -2.89 2.24 14.93
CA GLY A 43 -3.41 3.01 13.80
C GLY A 43 -3.69 2.17 12.57
N ARG A 44 -4.67 2.63 11.79
CA ARG A 44 -5.11 1.96 10.56
C ARG A 44 -4.23 2.39 9.40
N ALA A 45 -3.66 1.41 8.71
CA ALA A 45 -3.01 1.69 7.43
C ALA A 45 -4.06 1.87 6.33
N CYS A 46 -3.74 2.56 5.24
CA CYS A 46 -4.56 2.63 4.02
C CYS A 46 -4.04 1.68 2.92
N ARG A 47 -4.92 1.16 2.04
CA ARG A 47 -4.50 0.20 0.97
C ARG A 47 -3.51 0.86 0.01
N LYS A 48 -3.77 2.11 -0.29
CA LYS A 48 -2.96 2.98 -1.14
C LYS A 48 -1.55 3.20 -0.57
N GLU A 49 -1.43 3.42 0.73
CA GLU A 49 -0.13 3.62 1.40
C GLU A 49 0.76 2.38 1.28
N LEU A 50 0.17 1.20 1.51
CA LEU A 50 0.87 -0.08 1.41
C LEU A 50 1.39 -0.33 -0.03
N TRP A 51 0.55 -0.10 -1.04
CA TRP A 51 0.91 -0.24 -2.45
C TRP A 51 1.98 0.77 -2.87
N MET A 52 1.78 2.06 -2.59
CA MET A 52 2.71 3.10 -3.01
C MET A 52 4.07 2.95 -2.31
N PHE A 53 4.10 2.50 -1.05
CA PHE A 53 5.34 2.21 -0.35
C PHE A 53 6.04 0.95 -0.89
N GLY A 54 5.30 -0.14 -1.10
CA GLY A 54 5.87 -1.38 -1.65
C GLY A 54 6.47 -1.19 -3.05
N VAL A 55 5.75 -0.54 -3.95
CA VAL A 55 6.22 -0.22 -5.31
C VAL A 55 7.43 0.71 -5.26
N PHE A 56 7.41 1.73 -4.40
CA PHE A 56 8.55 2.64 -4.24
C PHE A 56 9.81 1.91 -3.77
N VAL A 57 9.71 1.07 -2.74
CA VAL A 57 10.83 0.29 -2.23
C VAL A 57 11.35 -0.66 -3.30
N ALA A 58 10.48 -1.32 -4.06
CA ALA A 58 10.88 -2.20 -5.16
C ALA A 58 11.64 -1.44 -6.26
N ILE A 59 11.11 -0.30 -6.72
CA ILE A 59 11.76 0.51 -7.77
C ILE A 59 13.11 1.05 -7.28
N MET A 60 13.18 1.59 -6.07
CA MET A 60 14.42 2.14 -5.51
C MET A 60 15.47 1.04 -5.29
N SER A 61 15.05 -0.14 -4.80
CA SER A 61 15.95 -1.29 -4.63
C SER A 61 16.54 -1.72 -5.98
N GLN A 62 15.70 -1.89 -7.01
CA GLN A 62 16.17 -2.26 -8.36
C GLN A 62 17.06 -1.19 -8.98
N GLY A 63 16.71 0.09 -8.81
CA GLY A 63 17.50 1.22 -9.31
C GLY A 63 18.88 1.30 -8.64
N LEU A 64 18.95 1.18 -7.32
CA LEU A 64 20.21 1.20 -6.57
C LEU A 64 21.07 -0.02 -6.91
N SER A 65 20.49 -1.21 -7.03
CA SER A 65 21.23 -2.43 -7.41
C SER A 65 21.85 -2.30 -8.80
N ARG A 66 21.15 -1.70 -9.77
CA ARG A 66 21.67 -1.44 -11.12
C ARG A 66 22.78 -0.38 -11.15
N LEU A 67 22.70 0.61 -10.27
CA LEU A 67 23.68 1.70 -10.21
C LEU A 67 24.95 1.31 -9.44
N PHE A 68 24.83 0.44 -8.44
CA PHE A 68 25.91 0.03 -7.54
C PHE A 68 26.17 -1.49 -7.64
N ASP A 69 26.31 -1.99 -8.87
CA ASP A 69 26.47 -3.42 -9.15
C ASP A 69 27.91 -3.93 -8.98
N SER A 70 28.89 -3.02 -8.81
CA SER A 70 30.30 -3.41 -8.66
C SER A 70 31.07 -2.54 -7.66
N GLY A 71 32.00 -3.17 -6.95
CA GLY A 71 32.90 -2.52 -5.97
C GLY A 71 32.39 -2.48 -4.53
N ALA A 72 33.09 -1.74 -3.66
CA ALA A 72 32.76 -1.63 -2.23
C ALA A 72 31.40 -0.96 -1.94
N LEU A 73 30.77 -0.35 -2.96
CA LEU A 73 29.50 0.36 -2.84
C LEU A 73 28.26 -0.55 -2.90
N ILE A 74 28.43 -1.86 -3.14
CA ILE A 74 27.35 -2.88 -3.07
C ILE A 74 26.66 -2.92 -1.69
N ILE A 75 27.34 -2.42 -0.65
CA ILE A 75 26.80 -2.32 0.70
C ILE A 75 25.61 -1.34 0.76
N ILE A 76 25.59 -0.30 -0.08
CA ILE A 76 24.55 0.74 -0.10
C ILE A 76 23.15 0.18 -0.41
N PRO A 77 22.91 -0.55 -1.52
CA PRO A 77 21.61 -1.17 -1.81
C PRO A 77 21.18 -2.14 -0.71
N THR A 78 22.14 -2.90 -0.15
CA THR A 78 21.87 -3.85 0.93
C THR A 78 21.38 -3.16 2.19
N LEU A 79 22.05 -2.08 2.62
CA LEU A 79 21.63 -1.28 3.77
C LEU A 79 20.28 -0.61 3.55
N PHE A 80 20.05 -0.06 2.35
CA PHE A 80 18.78 0.55 1.98
C PHE A 80 17.62 -0.46 2.09
N SER A 81 17.81 -1.66 1.56
CA SER A 81 16.81 -2.74 1.62
C SER A 81 16.47 -3.11 3.07
N ILE A 82 17.46 -3.24 3.95
CA ILE A 82 17.25 -3.55 5.37
C ILE A 82 16.48 -2.42 6.08
N VAL A 83 16.85 -1.16 5.86
CA VAL A 83 16.19 0.00 6.48
C VAL A 83 14.74 0.10 6.01
N CYS A 84 14.46 -0.17 4.73
CA CYS A 84 13.10 -0.14 4.18
C CYS A 84 12.28 -1.39 4.52
N CYS A 85 12.91 -2.51 4.87
CA CYS A 85 12.22 -3.73 5.28
C CYS A 85 11.45 -3.55 6.60
N ILE A 86 12.01 -2.81 7.56
CA ILE A 86 11.37 -2.53 8.86
C ILE A 86 9.99 -1.86 8.74
N PRO A 87 9.86 -0.68 8.08
CA PRO A 87 8.57 -0.04 7.90
C PRO A 87 7.62 -0.86 7.02
N HIS A 88 8.14 -1.64 6.04
CA HIS A 88 7.32 -2.53 5.22
C HIS A 88 6.66 -3.63 6.09
N TYR A 89 7.44 -4.26 6.96
CA TYR A 89 6.93 -5.25 7.91
C TYR A 89 5.95 -4.65 8.91
N ALA A 90 6.24 -3.46 9.45
CA ALA A 90 5.35 -2.78 10.38
C ALA A 90 3.96 -2.49 9.76
N LEU A 91 3.90 -2.15 8.47
CA LEU A 91 2.63 -1.96 7.76
C LEU A 91 1.86 -3.27 7.57
N MET A 92 2.55 -4.35 7.23
CA MET A 92 1.97 -5.69 7.08
C MET A 92 1.38 -6.19 8.40
N VAL A 93 2.10 -6.01 9.52
CA VAL A 93 1.62 -6.40 10.85
C VAL A 93 0.37 -5.61 11.24
N ARG A 94 0.33 -4.28 11.02
CA ARG A 94 -0.87 -3.48 11.28
C ARG A 94 -2.05 -3.96 10.47
N ARG A 95 -1.83 -4.30 9.20
CA ARG A 95 -2.88 -4.81 8.32
C ARG A 95 -3.44 -6.14 8.77
N SER A 96 -2.58 -7.09 9.15
CA SER A 96 -3.04 -8.36 9.72
C SER A 96 -3.84 -8.13 11.01
N HIS A 97 -3.42 -7.19 11.84
CA HIS A 97 -4.13 -6.84 13.07
C HIS A 97 -5.47 -6.18 12.79
N ASP A 98 -5.56 -5.31 11.78
CA ASP A 98 -6.81 -4.66 11.33
C ASP A 98 -7.84 -5.68 10.78
N LEU A 99 -7.38 -6.85 10.30
CA LEU A 99 -8.21 -7.95 9.80
C LEU A 99 -8.63 -8.95 10.92
N MET A 100 -8.30 -8.65 12.19
CA MET A 100 -8.42 -9.58 13.32
C MET A 100 -7.66 -10.90 13.13
N LEU A 101 -6.66 -10.91 12.26
CA LEU A 101 -5.78 -12.05 12.02
C LEU A 101 -4.56 -11.97 12.94
N SER A 102 -3.90 -13.12 13.16
CA SER A 102 -2.67 -13.15 13.96
C SER A 102 -1.57 -12.35 13.25
N GLY A 103 -0.86 -11.50 14.00
CA GLY A 103 0.24 -10.68 13.46
C GLY A 103 1.37 -11.50 12.82
N TRP A 104 1.44 -12.79 13.14
CA TRP A 104 2.38 -13.75 12.55
C TRP A 104 2.09 -14.05 11.07
N LEU A 105 0.84 -13.90 10.62
CA LEU A 105 0.51 -14.09 9.20
C LEU A 105 1.12 -12.99 8.31
N ALA A 106 1.50 -11.84 8.88
CA ALA A 106 2.28 -10.83 8.17
C ALA A 106 3.72 -11.29 7.85
N LEU A 107 4.22 -12.32 8.54
CA LEU A 107 5.56 -12.86 8.33
C LEU A 107 5.66 -13.70 7.07
N LEU A 108 4.55 -14.31 6.61
CA LEU A 108 4.47 -15.05 5.35
C LEU A 108 4.82 -14.19 4.12
N PRO A 109 4.12 -13.07 3.83
CA PRO A 109 4.40 -12.25 2.66
C PRO A 109 5.78 -11.59 2.73
N VAL A 110 6.21 -11.15 3.92
CA VAL A 110 7.54 -10.53 4.09
C VAL A 110 8.65 -11.56 3.95
N GLY A 111 8.48 -12.75 4.52
CA GLY A 111 9.40 -13.87 4.39
C GLY A 111 9.53 -14.35 2.94
N LEU A 112 8.42 -14.44 2.20
CA LEU A 112 8.46 -14.82 0.78
C LEU A 112 9.20 -13.77 -0.07
N THR A 113 8.98 -12.49 0.22
CA THR A 113 9.66 -11.38 -0.47
C THR A 113 11.16 -11.39 -0.18
N PHE A 114 11.54 -11.65 1.08
CA PHE A 114 12.94 -11.80 1.47
C PHE A 114 13.60 -13.00 0.78
N LEU A 115 12.96 -14.17 0.81
CA LEU A 115 13.45 -15.38 0.15
C LEU A 115 13.64 -15.17 -1.36
N ALA A 116 12.67 -14.54 -2.03
CA ALA A 116 12.77 -14.20 -3.44
C ALA A 116 13.95 -13.26 -3.73
N SER A 117 14.19 -12.26 -2.86
CA SER A 117 15.32 -11.33 -3.02
C SER A 117 16.67 -12.02 -2.88
N VAL A 118 16.81 -13.00 -1.97
CA VAL A 118 18.02 -13.79 -1.78
C VAL A 118 18.28 -14.71 -2.97
N ILE A 119 17.22 -15.33 -3.52
CA ILE A 119 17.35 -16.17 -4.73
C ILE A 119 17.90 -15.35 -5.90
N VAL A 120 17.38 -14.14 -6.10
CA VAL A 120 17.83 -13.23 -7.18
C VAL A 120 19.30 -12.82 -6.99
N THR A 121 19.74 -12.45 -5.79
CA THR A 121 21.15 -12.11 -5.56
C THR A 121 22.09 -13.30 -5.66
N CYS A 122 21.65 -14.50 -5.24
CA CYS A 122 22.42 -15.72 -5.44
C CYS A 122 22.55 -16.11 -6.92
N GLU A 123 21.54 -15.85 -7.73
CA GLU A 123 21.59 -16.04 -9.19
C GLU A 123 22.59 -15.08 -9.83
N ASN A 124 22.55 -13.78 -9.47
CA ASN A 124 23.50 -12.79 -9.99
C ASN A 124 24.96 -13.14 -9.68
N MET A 125 25.22 -13.96 -8.64
CA MET A 125 26.56 -14.46 -8.32
C MET A 125 26.98 -15.72 -9.11
N HIS A 126 26.04 -16.50 -9.63
CA HIS A 126 26.34 -17.69 -10.44
C HIS A 126 26.34 -17.34 -11.93
N VAL A 127 27.51 -16.97 -12.46
CA VAL A 127 27.76 -16.64 -13.88
C VAL A 127 27.74 -17.89 -14.82
N GLY A 128 27.12 -19.00 -14.40
CA GLY A 128 27.52 -20.33 -14.88
C GLY A 128 26.53 -21.14 -15.71
N ASP A 129 25.28 -21.29 -15.27
CA ASP A 129 24.43 -22.37 -15.82
C ASP A 129 23.02 -21.89 -16.20
N GLU A 130 22.69 -22.15 -17.47
CA GLU A 130 21.55 -21.67 -18.22
C GLU A 130 20.17 -22.16 -17.70
N SER A 131 19.22 -21.22 -17.67
CA SER A 131 17.75 -21.37 -17.75
C SER A 131 16.94 -21.82 -16.51
N LEU A 132 17.38 -22.79 -15.71
CA LEU A 132 16.51 -23.36 -14.66
C LEU A 132 16.44 -22.46 -13.41
N PHE A 133 17.55 -21.84 -13.03
CA PHE A 133 17.61 -20.94 -11.87
C PHE A 133 16.93 -19.58 -12.12
N GLY A 134 17.08 -19.01 -13.32
CA GLY A 134 16.39 -17.76 -13.68
C GLY A 134 14.87 -17.90 -13.77
N GLY A 135 14.39 -19.05 -14.24
CA GLY A 135 12.95 -19.37 -14.18
C GLY A 135 12.42 -19.41 -12.76
N LEU A 136 13.17 -20.03 -11.82
CA LEU A 136 12.81 -20.10 -10.41
C LEU A 136 12.84 -18.73 -9.72
N ALA A 137 13.78 -17.84 -10.08
CA ALA A 137 13.83 -16.49 -9.54
C ALA A 137 12.60 -15.66 -9.95
N ILE A 138 12.20 -15.73 -11.23
CA ILE A 138 10.98 -15.06 -11.71
C ILE A 138 9.74 -15.64 -11.01
N VAL A 139 9.66 -16.97 -10.90
CA VAL A 139 8.56 -17.64 -10.18
C VAL A 139 8.52 -17.23 -8.71
N ALA A 140 9.66 -17.12 -8.04
CA ALA A 140 9.75 -16.66 -6.65
C ALA A 140 9.26 -15.22 -6.48
N ILE A 141 9.62 -14.32 -7.41
CA ILE A 141 9.10 -12.94 -7.43
C ILE A 141 7.58 -12.93 -7.64
N VAL A 142 7.08 -13.71 -8.60
CA VAL A 142 5.65 -13.79 -8.89
C VAL A 142 4.88 -14.31 -7.68
N LEU A 143 5.36 -15.38 -7.04
CA LEU A 143 4.77 -15.91 -5.81
C LEU A 143 4.83 -14.90 -4.67
N ALA A 144 5.92 -14.13 -4.54
CA ALA A 144 6.05 -13.10 -3.51
C ALA A 144 5.00 -12.00 -3.69
N VAL A 145 4.85 -11.51 -4.92
CA VAL A 145 3.82 -10.50 -5.26
C VAL A 145 2.42 -11.08 -5.05
N LEU A 146 2.16 -12.30 -5.53
CA LEU A 146 0.86 -12.95 -5.39
C LEU A 146 0.48 -13.19 -3.92
N SER A 147 1.44 -13.51 -3.04
CA SER A 147 1.17 -13.68 -1.61
C SER A 147 0.71 -12.40 -0.91
N GLN A 148 1.08 -11.23 -1.45
CA GLN A 148 0.64 -9.94 -0.92
C GLN A 148 -0.77 -9.58 -1.40
N VAL A 149 -1.19 -10.08 -2.59
CA VAL A 149 -2.49 -9.74 -3.21
C VAL A 149 -3.68 -10.03 -2.29
N PRO A 150 -3.81 -11.18 -1.60
CA PRO A 150 -4.90 -11.43 -0.67
C PRO A 150 -4.97 -10.38 0.46
N LEU A 151 -3.84 -10.09 1.12
CA LEU A 151 -3.77 -9.09 2.19
C LEU A 151 -4.01 -7.65 1.68
N LEU A 152 -3.70 -7.39 0.41
CA LEU A 152 -3.89 -6.10 -0.26
C LEU A 152 -5.33 -5.89 -0.79
N CYS A 153 -5.99 -6.96 -1.24
CA CYS A 153 -7.30 -6.94 -1.87
C CYS A 153 -8.46 -7.15 -0.90
N PHE A 154 -8.21 -7.69 0.31
CA PHE A 154 -9.27 -7.80 1.31
C PHE A 154 -9.85 -6.41 1.65
N PRO A 155 -11.16 -6.18 1.43
CA PRO A 155 -11.74 -4.88 1.66
C PRO A 155 -11.84 -4.59 3.15
N SER A 156 -11.02 -3.66 3.64
CA SER A 156 -11.26 -3.01 4.93
C SER A 156 -12.62 -2.29 4.85
N ARG A 157 -13.55 -2.67 5.73
CA ARG A 157 -14.82 -1.94 5.92
C ARG A 157 -14.49 -0.61 6.58
N TYR A 158 -14.68 0.49 5.86
CA TYR A 158 -14.61 1.83 6.43
C TYR A 158 -15.86 2.06 7.27
N PRO A 159 -15.75 2.36 8.57
CA PRO A 159 -16.82 3.03 9.28
C PRO A 159 -16.99 4.40 8.63
N LYS A 160 -18.21 4.71 8.17
CA LYS A 160 -18.52 6.06 7.70
C LYS A 160 -18.30 7.04 8.85
N THR A 161 -17.67 8.18 8.59
CA THR A 161 -17.63 9.24 9.60
C THR A 161 -19.04 9.82 9.77
N VAL A 162 -19.30 10.48 10.90
CA VAL A 162 -20.60 11.15 11.13
C VAL A 162 -20.87 12.17 10.02
N GLU A 163 -19.83 12.85 9.56
CA GLU A 163 -19.91 13.83 8.48
C GLU A 163 -20.24 13.18 7.13
N ASP A 164 -19.68 12.01 6.82
CA ASP A 164 -20.06 11.23 5.64
C ASP A 164 -21.52 10.76 5.73
N THR A 165 -21.99 10.37 6.93
CA THR A 165 -23.39 9.94 7.10
C THR A 165 -24.37 11.09 6.92
N VAL A 166 -24.05 12.28 7.43
CA VAL A 166 -24.90 13.48 7.28
C VAL A 166 -24.93 13.93 5.82
N ASN A 167 -23.78 13.96 5.14
CA ASN A 167 -23.72 14.32 3.72
C ASN A 167 -24.47 13.32 2.83
N ASP A 168 -24.43 12.02 3.18
CA ASP A 168 -25.20 11.00 2.48
C ASP A 168 -26.72 11.21 2.68
N GLU A 169 -27.16 11.47 3.92
CA GLU A 169 -28.58 11.78 4.22
C GLU A 169 -29.07 13.06 3.53
N GLU A 170 -28.28 14.13 3.54
CA GLU A 170 -28.63 15.40 2.89
C GLU A 170 -28.74 15.24 1.37
N ARG A 171 -27.82 14.47 0.77
CA ARG A 171 -27.85 14.16 -0.65
C ARG A 171 -29.06 13.29 -1.01
N ASP A 172 -29.39 12.29 -0.20
CA ASP A 172 -30.58 11.45 -0.41
C ASP A 172 -31.88 12.26 -0.27
N ASN A 173 -31.96 13.16 0.71
CA ASN A 173 -33.08 14.08 0.88
C ASN A 173 -33.23 15.03 -0.32
N SER A 174 -32.12 15.58 -0.83
CA SER A 174 -32.12 16.40 -2.04
C SER A 174 -32.61 15.62 -3.27
N TRP A 175 -32.15 14.38 -3.47
CA TRP A 175 -32.60 13.53 -4.58
C TRP A 175 -34.10 13.22 -4.51
N ASN A 176 -34.61 12.93 -3.31
CA ASN A 176 -36.04 12.68 -3.09
C ASN A 176 -36.89 13.93 -3.31
N ALA A 177 -36.40 15.11 -2.91
CA ALA A 177 -37.08 16.38 -3.16
C ALA A 177 -37.20 16.69 -4.66
N VAL A 178 -36.12 16.50 -5.44
CA VAL A 178 -36.15 16.71 -6.90
C VAL A 178 -37.10 15.72 -7.59
N ASN A 179 -37.06 14.43 -7.22
CA ASN A 179 -37.93 13.42 -7.82
C ASN A 179 -39.41 13.64 -7.48
N SER A 180 -39.75 14.13 -6.29
CA SER A 180 -41.15 14.41 -5.93
C SER A 180 -41.76 15.57 -6.73
N ILE A 181 -40.96 16.56 -7.13
CA ILE A 181 -41.40 17.67 -8.00
C ILE A 181 -41.70 17.15 -9.42
N GLN A 182 -40.84 16.30 -9.98
CA GLN A 182 -41.02 15.74 -11.33
C GLN A 182 -42.25 14.84 -11.42
N VAL A 183 -42.50 14.01 -10.40
CA VAL A 183 -43.69 13.14 -10.34
C VAL A 183 -44.99 13.96 -10.18
N GLY A 184 -44.95 15.05 -9.42
CA GLY A 184 -46.10 15.96 -9.25
C GLY A 184 -46.51 16.71 -10.52
N ASP A 185 -45.57 16.99 -11.42
CA ASP A 185 -45.87 17.68 -12.68
C ASP A 185 -46.51 16.75 -13.72
N THR A 186 -46.09 15.49 -13.77
CA THR A 186 -46.65 14.47 -14.69
C THR A 186 -48.10 14.05 -14.38
N THR A 187 -48.59 14.28 -13.17
CA THR A 187 -49.97 13.94 -12.76
C THR A 187 -50.97 15.08 -12.96
N ARG A 188 -50.51 16.30 -13.30
CA ARG A 188 -51.39 17.46 -13.59
C ARG A 188 -51.74 17.65 -15.07
N THR A 189 -51.19 16.83 -15.97
CA THR A 189 -51.35 16.98 -17.43
C THR A 189 -52.38 16.03 -18.06
N TYR A 190 -53.29 15.46 -17.29
CA TYR A 190 -54.43 14.66 -17.80
C TYR A 190 -55.76 15.18 -17.25
#